data_AF-A0A7T5EIQ6-F1
#
_entry.id   AF-A0A7T5EIQ6-F1
#
_cell.length_a   1.000
_cell.length_b   1.000
_cell.length_c   1.000
_cell.angle_alpha   90.00
_cell.angle_beta   90.00
_cell.angle_gamma   90.00
#
_symmetry.space_group_name_H-M   'P 1'
#
loop_
_entity.id
_entity.type
_entity.pdbx_description
1 polymer ?
#
loop_
_entity_poly.entity_id
_entity_poly.type
_entity_poly.pdbx_seq_one_letter_code
_entity_poly.pdbx_strand_id
1 'polypeptide(L)'
;MTRREFMDELDSLLRELPDKERLDILADYTEHFLIGLERGKSEQEIAGSLGSPKALAREILAGYRIHQAQSNASVRNMTRAIVATVSLGFFNLAFVLGPLLALLGVLVALFVVAISLFLAPLGFLLQYGIPGVSHERLMLLFASMATCGLGGMLAIGMARFSGWLYRQFLRYLQFNVRMIRGK
;
A
#
# COMPACT_ATOMS: atom_id res chain seq x y z
N MET A 1 -52.86 24.36 10.11
CA MET A 1 -52.45 23.23 10.97
C MET A 1 -51.81 23.79 12.23
N THR A 2 -51.93 23.06 13.34
CA THR A 2 -51.24 23.39 14.59
C THR A 2 -49.77 22.95 14.52
N ARG A 3 -48.93 23.46 15.43
CA ARG A 3 -47.53 23.03 15.55
C ARG A 3 -47.43 21.51 15.74
N ARG A 4 -48.29 20.95 16.61
CA ARG A 4 -48.28 19.52 16.92
C ARG A 4 -48.57 18.66 15.69
N GLU A 5 -49.61 19.02 14.93
CA GLU A 5 -49.95 18.34 13.67
C GLU A 5 -48.81 18.41 12.65
N PHE A 6 -48.17 19.58 12.49
CA PHE A 6 -47.05 19.76 11.57
C PHE A 6 -45.87 18.86 11.95
N MET A 7 -45.49 18.87 13.23
CA MET A 7 -44.33 18.13 13.73
C MET A 7 -44.55 16.62 13.73
N ASP A 8 -45.75 16.14 14.09
CA ASP A 8 -46.10 14.73 14.06
C ASP A 8 -46.10 14.19 12.61
N GLU A 9 -46.60 14.97 11.65
CA GLU A 9 -46.54 14.60 10.23
C GLU A 9 -45.09 14.61 9.71
N LEU A 10 -44.31 15.64 10.04
CA LEU A 10 -42.90 15.73 9.62
C LEU A 10 -42.05 14.58 10.19
N ASP A 11 -42.18 14.24 11.47
CA ASP A 11 -41.46 13.08 12.07
C ASP A 11 -41.81 11.77 11.35
N SER A 12 -43.10 11.56 11.06
CA SER A 12 -43.55 10.37 10.35
C SER A 12 -42.94 10.23 8.95
N LEU A 13 -42.75 11.36 8.25
CA LEU A 13 -42.20 11.41 6.90
C LEU A 13 -40.67 11.28 6.88
N LEU A 14 -39.99 11.65 7.97
CA LEU A 14 -38.54 11.60 8.10
C LEU A 14 -37.99 10.29 8.69
N ARG A 15 -38.84 9.26 8.88
CA ARG A 15 -38.44 7.96 9.47
C ARG A 15 -37.32 7.21 8.74
N GLU A 16 -37.06 7.54 7.48
CA GLU A 16 -35.94 6.95 6.72
C GLU A 16 -34.56 7.46 7.16
N LEU A 17 -34.51 8.61 7.86
CA LEU A 17 -33.27 9.16 8.39
C LEU A 17 -32.85 8.44 9.68
N PRO A 18 -31.53 8.37 9.96
CA PRO A 18 -31.03 7.93 11.25
C PRO A 18 -31.66 8.74 12.40
N ASP A 19 -31.96 8.09 13.52
CA ASP A 19 -32.69 8.71 14.63
C ASP A 19 -32.06 10.03 15.10
N LYS A 20 -30.73 10.09 15.13
CA LYS A 20 -30.01 11.31 15.50
C LYS A 20 -30.31 12.48 14.54
N GLU A 21 -30.16 12.27 13.23
CA GLU A 21 -30.41 13.33 12.24
C GLU A 21 -31.89 13.74 12.23
N ARG A 22 -32.81 12.77 12.37
CA ARG A 22 -34.24 13.04 12.46
C ARG A 22 -34.56 13.92 13.67
N LEU A 23 -34.04 13.57 14.84
CA LEU A 23 -34.25 14.33 16.07
C LEU A 23 -33.63 15.74 16.01
N ASP A 24 -32.43 15.86 15.45
CA ASP A 24 -31.77 17.16 15.26
C ASP A 24 -32.63 18.08 14.36
N ILE A 25 -33.14 17.57 13.24
CA ILE A 25 -34.03 18.32 12.34
C ILE A 25 -35.33 18.74 13.05
N LEU A 26 -35.96 17.83 13.79
CA LEU A 26 -37.19 18.14 14.52
C LEU A 26 -36.96 19.18 15.62
N ALA A 27 -35.79 19.17 16.26
CA ALA A 27 -35.40 20.18 17.25
C ALA A 27 -35.28 21.57 16.60
N ASP A 28 -34.60 21.66 15.44
CA ASP A 28 -34.44 22.93 14.70
C ASP A 28 -35.80 23.54 14.32
N TYR A 29 -36.73 22.73 13.78
CA TYR A 29 -38.06 23.23 13.44
C TYR A 29 -38.90 23.56 14.69
N THR A 30 -38.72 22.83 15.79
CA THR A 30 -39.37 23.17 17.06
C THR A 30 -38.92 24.55 17.56
N GLU A 31 -37.62 24.83 17.52
CA GLU A 31 -37.05 26.14 17.86
C GLU A 31 -37.59 27.23 16.93
N HIS A 32 -37.70 26.93 15.63
CA HIS A 32 -38.26 27.87 14.65
C HIS A 32 -39.73 28.24 14.94
N PHE A 33 -40.54 27.30 15.45
CA PHE A 33 -41.90 27.58 15.92
C PHE A 33 -41.90 28.43 17.20
N LEU A 34 -41.00 28.16 18.15
CA LEU A 34 -40.89 28.95 19.39
C LEU A 34 -40.52 30.40 19.11
N ILE A 35 -39.51 30.65 18.27
CA ILE A 35 -39.09 31.99 17.87
C ILE A 35 -40.23 32.74 17.15
N GLY A 36 -41.01 32.03 16.33
CA GLY A 36 -42.17 32.62 15.65
C GLY A 36 -43.26 33.07 16.63
N LEU A 37 -43.54 32.26 17.65
CA LEU A 37 -44.49 32.57 18.71
C LEU A 37 -44.04 33.76 19.56
N GLU A 38 -42.77 33.84 19.93
CA GLU A 38 -42.20 34.99 20.65
C GLU A 38 -42.31 36.30 19.87
N ARG A 39 -42.29 36.23 18.53
CA ARG A 39 -42.49 37.37 17.64
C ARG A 39 -43.97 37.72 17.42
N GLY A 40 -44.87 37.09 18.16
CA GLY A 40 -46.31 37.35 18.10
C GLY A 40 -47.03 36.72 16.90
N LYS A 41 -46.40 35.79 16.18
CA LYS A 41 -47.06 35.04 15.10
C LYS A 41 -47.88 33.89 15.67
N SER A 42 -48.98 33.58 15.00
CA SER A 42 -49.76 32.37 15.29
C SER A 42 -49.07 31.11 14.74
N GLU A 43 -49.37 29.94 15.32
CA GLU A 43 -48.83 28.66 14.83
C GLU A 43 -49.19 28.42 13.35
N GLN A 44 -50.39 28.83 12.95
CA GLN A 44 -50.91 28.66 11.59
C GLN A 44 -50.12 29.52 10.59
N GLU A 45 -49.73 30.74 10.95
CA GLU A 45 -48.90 31.61 10.11
C GLU A 45 -47.48 31.05 9.96
N ILE A 46 -46.92 30.49 11.03
CA ILE A 46 -45.58 29.88 10.99
C ILE A 46 -45.62 28.63 10.10
N ALA A 47 -46.58 27.73 10.32
CA ALA A 47 -46.77 26.56 9.48
C ALA A 47 -47.03 26.92 8.01
N GLY A 48 -47.81 27.98 7.76
CA GLY A 48 -48.03 28.51 6.41
C GLY A 48 -46.75 29.01 5.75
N SER A 49 -45.85 29.64 6.52
CA SER A 49 -44.55 30.10 6.02
C SER A 49 -43.55 28.97 5.74
N LEU A 50 -43.65 27.85 6.46
CA LEU A 50 -42.85 26.65 6.24
C LEU A 50 -43.38 25.79 5.08
N GLY A 51 -44.65 25.97 4.70
CA GLY A 51 -45.31 25.22 3.64
C GLY A 51 -45.90 23.89 4.13
N SER A 52 -45.99 22.89 3.24
CA SER A 52 -46.54 21.58 3.61
C SER A 52 -45.45 20.66 4.19
N PRO A 53 -45.71 19.91 5.29
CA PRO A 53 -44.77 18.95 5.87
C PRO A 53 -44.23 17.95 4.84
N LYS A 54 -45.08 17.51 3.91
CA LYS A 54 -44.71 16.62 2.80
C LYS A 54 -43.68 17.20 1.84
N ALA A 55 -43.86 18.46 1.44
CA ALA A 55 -42.91 19.11 0.54
C ALA A 55 -41.55 19.29 1.23
N LEU A 56 -41.57 19.74 2.49
CA LEU A 56 -40.37 19.93 3.28
C LEU A 56 -39.61 18.62 3.52
N ALA A 57 -40.30 17.57 3.94
CA ALA A 57 -39.70 16.25 4.13
C ALA A 57 -39.04 15.72 2.85
N ARG A 58 -39.69 15.93 1.70
CA ARG A 58 -39.15 15.50 0.41
C ARG A 58 -37.85 16.22 0.05
N GLU A 59 -37.76 17.51 0.35
CA GLU A 59 -36.55 18.31 0.14
C GLU A 59 -35.40 17.83 1.03
N ILE A 60 -35.68 17.64 2.32
CA ILE A 60 -34.71 17.14 3.31
C ILE A 60 -34.16 15.76 2.88
N LEU A 61 -35.05 14.82 2.55
CA LEU A 61 -34.66 13.47 2.12
C LEU A 61 -33.87 13.49 0.80
N ALA A 62 -34.22 14.37 -0.13
CA ALA A 62 -33.47 14.53 -1.38
C ALA A 62 -32.05 15.04 -1.10
N GLY A 63 -31.90 16.06 -0.24
CA GLY A 63 -30.59 16.56 0.18
C GLY A 63 -29.74 15.49 0.85
N TYR A 64 -30.31 14.73 1.78
CA TYR A 64 -29.63 13.64 2.47
C TYR A 64 -29.14 12.56 1.50
N ARG A 65 -30.00 12.10 0.58
CA ARG A 65 -29.64 11.07 -0.42
C ARG A 65 -28.52 11.53 -1.34
N ILE A 66 -28.52 12.80 -1.76
CA ILE A 66 -27.45 13.38 -2.58
C ILE A 66 -26.13 13.41 -1.80
N HIS A 67 -26.15 13.89 -0.55
CA HIS A 67 -24.97 13.93 0.30
C HIS A 67 -24.41 12.53 0.61
N GLN A 68 -25.29 11.57 0.87
CA GLN A 68 -24.91 10.17 1.08
C GLN A 68 -24.31 9.56 -0.20
N ALA A 69 -24.89 9.81 -1.37
CA ALA A 69 -24.36 9.33 -2.65
C ALA A 69 -22.99 9.93 -2.96
N GLN A 70 -22.80 11.23 -2.74
CA GLN A 70 -21.52 11.92 -2.93
C GLN A 70 -20.44 11.43 -1.95
N SER A 71 -20.77 11.30 -0.67
CA SER A 71 -19.82 10.83 0.35
C SER A 71 -19.42 9.37 0.12
N ASN A 72 -20.37 8.47 -0.14
CA ASN A 72 -20.07 7.07 -0.42
C ASN A 72 -19.25 6.88 -1.70
N ALA A 73 -19.58 7.62 -2.77
CA ALA A 73 -18.80 7.60 -4.00
C ALA A 73 -17.37 8.08 -3.76
N SER A 74 -17.20 9.18 -3.01
CA SER A 74 -15.88 9.73 -2.67
C SER A 74 -15.04 8.77 -1.82
N VAL A 75 -15.61 8.24 -0.72
CA VAL A 75 -14.93 7.31 0.19
C VAL A 75 -14.56 6.00 -0.52
N ARG A 76 -15.47 5.43 -1.33
CA ARG A 76 -15.19 4.20 -2.07
C ARG A 76 -14.11 4.41 -3.12
N ASN A 77 -14.14 5.52 -3.84
CA ASN A 77 -13.13 5.82 -4.85
C ASN A 77 -11.77 6.10 -4.20
N MET A 78 -11.75 6.82 -3.08
CA MET A 78 -10.53 7.13 -2.33
C MET A 78 -9.92 5.88 -1.70
N THR A 79 -10.70 5.02 -1.05
CA THR A 79 -10.20 3.75 -0.49
C THR A 79 -9.69 2.82 -1.58
N ARG A 80 -10.38 2.73 -2.73
CA ARG A 80 -9.89 1.95 -3.88
C ARG A 80 -8.57 2.52 -4.42
N ALA A 81 -8.44 3.85 -4.51
CA ALA A 81 -7.19 4.48 -4.93
C ALA A 81 -6.05 4.19 -3.93
N ILE A 82 -6.29 4.34 -2.63
CA ILE A 82 -5.32 4.01 -1.57
C ILE A 82 -4.90 2.55 -1.66
N VAL A 83 -5.85 1.62 -1.72
CA VAL A 83 -5.56 0.19 -1.83
C VAL A 83 -4.76 -0.10 -3.11
N ALA A 84 -5.12 0.51 -4.24
CA ALA A 84 -4.39 0.33 -5.49
C ALA A 84 -2.95 0.86 -5.39
N THR A 85 -2.74 2.04 -4.82
CA THR A 85 -1.40 2.62 -4.64
C THR A 85 -0.55 1.80 -3.67
N VAL A 86 -1.11 1.42 -2.52
CA VAL A 86 -0.43 0.57 -1.52
C VAL A 86 -0.12 -0.81 -2.12
N SER A 87 -1.09 -1.43 -2.78
CA SER A 87 -0.91 -2.76 -3.40
C SER A 87 0.13 -2.71 -4.50
N LEU A 88 0.13 -1.67 -5.35
CA LEU A 88 1.14 -1.51 -6.40
C LEU A 88 2.54 -1.33 -5.79
N GLY A 89 2.66 -0.58 -4.70
CA GLY A 89 3.91 -0.42 -3.95
C GLY A 89 4.43 -1.73 -3.37
N PHE A 90 3.57 -2.47 -2.63
CA PHE A 90 3.91 -3.77 -2.06
C PHE A 90 4.19 -4.84 -3.13
N PHE A 91 3.41 -4.85 -4.21
CA PHE A 91 3.61 -5.75 -5.33
C PHE A 91 4.97 -5.50 -6.00
N ASN A 92 5.31 -4.23 -6.25
CA ASN A 92 6.63 -3.86 -6.78
C ASN A 92 7.76 -4.27 -5.82
N LEU A 93 7.57 -4.06 -4.50
CA LEU A 93 8.55 -4.48 -3.51
C LEU A 93 8.78 -6.01 -3.53
N ALA A 94 7.71 -6.79 -3.45
CA ALA A 94 7.83 -8.25 -3.40
C ALA A 94 8.37 -8.85 -4.72
N PHE A 95 7.84 -8.42 -5.87
CA PHE A 95 8.15 -9.01 -7.16
C PHE A 95 9.41 -8.47 -7.83
N VAL A 96 9.83 -7.24 -7.52
CA VAL A 96 11.05 -6.66 -8.09
C VAL A 96 12.20 -6.72 -7.10
N LEU A 97 12.02 -6.21 -5.87
CA LEU A 97 13.09 -6.18 -4.88
C LEU A 97 13.42 -7.59 -4.35
N GLY A 98 12.41 -8.44 -4.12
CA GLY A 98 12.60 -9.81 -3.62
C GLY A 98 13.58 -10.63 -4.47
N PRO A 99 13.30 -10.87 -5.76
CA PRO A 99 14.22 -11.56 -6.66
C PRO A 99 15.58 -10.88 -6.80
N LEU A 100 15.64 -9.55 -6.76
CA LEU A 100 16.91 -8.81 -6.80
C LEU A 100 17.78 -9.11 -5.58
N LEU A 101 17.20 -9.08 -4.37
CA LEU A 101 17.91 -9.42 -3.14
C LEU A 101 18.34 -10.89 -3.11
N ALA A 102 17.49 -11.80 -3.59
CA ALA A 102 17.84 -13.22 -3.72
C ALA A 102 19.03 -13.41 -4.67
N LEU A 103 19.02 -12.74 -5.84
CA LEU A 103 20.13 -12.78 -6.80
C LEU A 103 21.43 -12.23 -6.20
N LEU A 104 21.36 -11.11 -5.49
CA LEU A 104 22.51 -10.53 -4.78
C LEU A 104 23.05 -11.48 -3.71
N GLY A 105 22.16 -12.12 -2.94
CA GLY A 105 22.54 -13.11 -1.93
C GLY A 105 23.27 -14.31 -2.54
N VAL A 106 22.76 -14.86 -3.64
CA VAL A 106 23.42 -15.94 -4.38
C VAL A 106 24.78 -15.50 -4.90
N LEU A 107 24.88 -14.28 -5.45
CA LEU A 107 26.13 -13.74 -5.98
C LEU A 107 27.18 -13.60 -4.88
N VAL A 108 26.81 -13.04 -3.73
CA VAL A 108 27.69 -12.94 -2.55
C VAL A 108 28.12 -14.32 -2.08
N ALA A 109 27.20 -15.28 -1.96
CA ALA A 109 27.52 -16.65 -1.54
C ALA A 109 28.52 -17.32 -2.50
N LEU A 110 28.35 -17.16 -3.81
CA LEU A 110 29.29 -17.69 -4.81
C LEU A 110 30.68 -17.06 -4.72
N PHE A 111 30.76 -15.76 -4.43
CA PHE A 111 32.05 -15.10 -4.16
C PHE A 111 32.70 -15.64 -2.89
N VAL A 112 31.95 -15.85 -1.81
CA VAL A 112 32.46 -16.44 -0.57
C VAL A 112 32.99 -17.85 -0.84
N VAL A 113 32.27 -18.67 -1.61
CA VAL A 113 32.74 -20.01 -2.02
C VAL A 113 34.02 -19.93 -2.83
N ALA A 114 34.11 -19.02 -3.82
CA ALA A 114 35.31 -18.84 -4.62
C ALA A 114 36.52 -18.45 -3.77
N ILE A 115 36.35 -17.50 -2.86
CA ILE A 115 37.38 -17.05 -1.91
C ILE A 115 37.78 -18.19 -0.98
N SER A 116 36.82 -18.95 -0.46
CA SER A 116 37.08 -20.08 0.44
C SER A 116 37.88 -21.18 -0.26
N LEU A 117 37.52 -21.54 -1.50
CA LEU A 117 38.29 -22.50 -2.31
C LEU A 117 39.69 -22.00 -2.62
N PHE A 118 39.84 -20.72 -2.90
CA PHE A 118 41.13 -20.10 -3.18
C PHE A 118 42.05 -20.04 -1.94
N LEU A 119 41.48 -19.79 -0.76
CA LEU A 119 42.22 -19.71 0.51
C LEU A 119 42.42 -21.06 1.20
N ALA A 120 41.60 -22.07 0.91
CA ALA A 120 41.70 -23.41 1.52
C ALA A 120 43.13 -24.01 1.49
N PRO A 121 43.91 -23.89 0.41
CA PRO A 121 45.33 -24.27 0.37
C PRO A 121 46.18 -23.70 1.52
N LEU A 122 45.96 -22.43 1.90
CA LEU A 122 46.72 -21.78 2.97
C LEU A 122 46.43 -22.40 4.33
N GLY A 123 45.16 -22.79 4.58
CA GLY A 123 44.77 -23.47 5.81
C GLY A 123 45.51 -24.81 5.98
N PHE A 124 45.59 -25.59 4.91
CA PHE A 124 46.35 -26.85 4.92
C PHE A 124 47.84 -26.63 5.17
N LEU A 125 48.45 -25.59 4.58
CA LEU A 125 49.86 -25.27 4.80
C LEU A 125 50.16 -24.83 6.23
N LEU A 126 49.27 -24.05 6.86
CA LEU A 126 49.45 -23.58 8.24
C LEU A 126 49.30 -24.71 9.28
N GLN A 127 48.43 -25.69 9.02
CA GLN A 127 48.19 -26.79 9.95
C GLN A 127 49.32 -27.84 9.92
N TYR A 128 49.96 -28.07 8.77
CA TYR A 128 50.92 -29.17 8.59
C TYR A 128 52.38 -28.71 8.36
N GLY A 129 52.65 -27.40 8.27
CA GLY A 129 54.00 -26.84 8.05
C GLY A 129 54.56 -27.12 6.65
N ILE A 130 55.88 -26.89 6.44
CA ILE A 130 56.60 -27.35 5.23
C ILE A 130 56.99 -28.82 5.42
N PRO A 131 56.37 -29.79 4.73
CA PRO A 131 56.50 -31.18 5.11
C PRO A 131 57.35 -31.94 4.06
N GLY A 132 58.33 -32.75 4.50
CA GLY A 132 59.09 -33.69 3.65
C GLY A 132 58.22 -34.67 2.83
N VAL A 133 58.79 -35.42 1.88
CA VAL A 133 58.02 -36.14 0.84
C VAL A 133 57.30 -37.39 1.38
N SER A 134 55.95 -37.44 1.34
CA SER A 134 55.13 -38.64 1.60
C SER A 134 53.91 -38.71 0.67
N HIS A 135 53.31 -39.91 0.49
CA HIS A 135 52.16 -40.13 -0.41
C HIS A 135 50.94 -39.27 -0.04
N GLU A 136 50.62 -39.16 1.25
CA GLU A 136 49.52 -38.32 1.74
C GLU A 136 49.74 -36.83 1.44
N ARG A 137 51.01 -36.38 1.44
CA ARG A 137 51.38 -34.98 1.15
C ARG A 137 51.32 -34.64 -0.33
N LEU A 138 51.65 -35.60 -1.20
CA LEU A 138 51.43 -35.43 -2.64
C LEU A 138 49.95 -35.25 -2.94
N MET A 139 49.07 -36.05 -2.34
CA MET A 139 47.62 -35.87 -2.47
C MET A 139 47.16 -34.49 -1.97
N LEU A 140 47.64 -34.03 -0.81
CA LEU A 140 47.35 -32.69 -0.29
C LEU A 140 47.84 -31.58 -1.24
N LEU A 141 49.03 -31.72 -1.83
CA LEU A 141 49.56 -30.77 -2.80
C LEU A 141 48.66 -30.70 -4.05
N PHE A 142 48.32 -31.83 -4.66
CA PHE A 142 47.42 -31.87 -5.81
C PHE A 142 46.02 -31.32 -5.48
N ALA A 143 45.47 -31.64 -4.31
CA ALA A 143 44.18 -31.10 -3.85
C ALA A 143 44.24 -29.58 -3.63
N SER A 144 45.35 -29.05 -3.09
CA SER A 144 45.56 -27.62 -2.90
C SER A 144 45.67 -26.87 -4.24
N MET A 145 46.41 -27.42 -5.21
CA MET A 145 46.48 -26.85 -6.55
C MET A 145 45.13 -26.87 -7.27
N ALA A 146 44.38 -27.97 -7.13
CA ALA A 146 43.04 -28.10 -7.71
C ALA A 146 42.06 -27.09 -7.10
N THR A 147 42.00 -26.98 -5.77
CA THR A 147 41.10 -26.04 -5.08
C THR A 147 41.47 -24.58 -5.35
N CYS A 148 42.76 -24.24 -5.38
CA CYS A 148 43.25 -22.93 -5.79
C CYS A 148 42.82 -22.59 -7.23
N GLY A 149 43.06 -23.51 -8.16
CA GLY A 149 42.69 -23.35 -9.56
C GLY A 149 41.19 -23.17 -9.75
N LEU A 150 40.37 -24.03 -9.13
CA LEU A 150 38.92 -23.94 -9.16
C LEU A 150 38.39 -22.64 -8.53
N GLY A 151 38.93 -22.24 -7.38
CA GLY A 151 38.60 -20.98 -6.72
C GLY A 151 38.91 -19.77 -7.59
N GLY A 152 40.09 -19.74 -8.22
CA GLY A 152 40.50 -18.68 -9.13
C GLY A 152 39.64 -18.61 -10.40
N MET A 153 39.37 -19.76 -11.04
CA MET A 153 38.49 -19.82 -12.21
C MET A 153 37.06 -19.37 -11.88
N LEU A 154 36.53 -19.80 -10.73
CA LEU A 154 35.21 -19.39 -10.25
C LEU A 154 35.18 -17.89 -9.97
N ALA A 155 36.20 -17.32 -9.33
CA ALA A 155 36.29 -15.88 -9.05
C ALA A 155 36.30 -15.04 -10.34
N ILE A 156 37.12 -15.42 -11.34
CA ILE A 156 37.16 -14.74 -12.64
C ILE A 156 35.81 -14.86 -13.38
N GLY A 157 35.22 -16.05 -13.37
CA GLY A 157 33.90 -16.31 -13.94
C GLY A 157 32.83 -15.41 -13.29
N MET A 158 32.82 -15.35 -11.96
CA MET A 158 31.91 -14.51 -11.18
C MET A 158 32.11 -13.03 -11.43
N ALA A 159 33.35 -12.55 -11.56
CA ALA A 159 33.63 -11.15 -11.88
C ALA A 159 33.05 -10.76 -13.26
N ARG A 160 33.25 -11.60 -14.29
CA ARG A 160 32.67 -11.37 -15.61
C ARG A 160 31.15 -11.47 -15.62
N PHE A 161 30.60 -12.46 -14.92
CA PHE A 161 29.15 -12.64 -14.80
C PHE A 161 28.49 -11.45 -14.09
N SER A 162 29.08 -10.96 -13.01
CA SER A 162 28.62 -9.76 -12.30
C SER A 162 28.62 -8.53 -13.20
N GLY A 163 29.68 -8.34 -14.01
CA GLY A 163 29.72 -7.26 -15.00
C GLY A 163 28.65 -7.40 -16.09
N TRP A 164 28.32 -8.63 -16.50
CA TRP A 164 27.21 -8.88 -17.43
C TRP A 164 25.86 -8.56 -16.79
N LEU A 165 25.61 -9.01 -15.55
CA LEU A 165 24.39 -8.70 -14.79
C LEU A 165 24.21 -7.20 -14.60
N TYR A 166 25.27 -6.48 -14.25
CA TYR A 166 25.25 -5.02 -14.11
C TYR A 166 24.79 -4.33 -15.41
N ARG A 167 25.30 -4.78 -16.56
CA ARG A 167 24.83 -4.25 -17.86
C ARG A 167 23.37 -4.57 -18.13
N GLN A 168 22.88 -5.77 -17.78
CA GLN A 168 21.44 -6.08 -17.92
C GLN A 168 20.60 -5.21 -17.00
N PHE A 169 21.04 -4.98 -15.77
CA PHE A 169 20.36 -4.08 -14.82
C PHE A 169 20.28 -2.65 -15.34
N LEU A 170 21.37 -2.10 -15.90
CA LEU A 170 21.35 -0.78 -16.54
C LEU A 170 20.37 -0.73 -17.73
N ARG A 171 20.31 -1.77 -18.56
CA ARG A 171 19.33 -1.86 -19.67
C ARG A 171 17.90 -1.89 -19.15
N TYR A 172 17.64 -2.61 -18.07
CA TYR A 172 16.33 -2.65 -17.41
C TYR A 172 15.94 -1.27 -16.85
N LEU A 173 16.86 -0.57 -16.18
CA LEU A 173 16.60 0.80 -15.70
C LEU A 173 16.31 1.76 -16.86
N GLN A 174 17.12 1.69 -17.93
CA GLN A 174 16.89 2.49 -19.13
C GLN A 174 15.56 2.15 -19.82
N PHE A 175 15.15 0.88 -19.83
CA PHE A 175 13.84 0.47 -20.33
C PHE A 175 12.71 1.09 -19.50
N ASN A 176 12.76 0.98 -18.17
CA ASN A 176 11.74 1.60 -17.31
C ASN A 176 11.66 3.12 -17.47
N VAL A 177 12.80 3.81 -17.54
CA VAL A 177 12.84 5.27 -17.75
C VAL A 177 12.26 5.64 -19.12
N ARG A 178 12.51 4.85 -20.18
CA ARG A 178 11.91 5.08 -21.51
C ARG A 178 10.40 4.90 -21.49
N MET A 179 9.91 3.82 -20.87
CA MET A 179 8.48 3.55 -20.72
C MET A 179 7.76 4.68 -19.98
N ILE A 180 8.34 5.20 -18.89
CA ILE A 180 7.74 6.32 -18.14
C ILE A 180 7.76 7.63 -18.96
N ARG A 181 8.78 7.85 -19.79
CA ARG A 181 8.90 9.03 -20.66
C ARG A 181 8.07 8.93 -21.95
N GLY A 182 7.36 7.83 -22.19
CA GLY A 182 6.44 7.67 -23.32
C GLY A 182 7.10 7.71 -24.71
N LYS A 183 8.38 7.35 -24.82
CA LYS A 183 9.09 7.20 -26.10
C LYS A 183 9.53 5.77 -26.32
#